data_AF-H0GVW9-F1
#
_entry.id   AF-H0GVW9-F1
#
_cell.length_a   1.000
_cell.length_b   1.000
_cell.length_c   1.000
_cell.angle_alpha   90.00
_cell.angle_beta   90.00
_cell.angle_gamma   90.00
#
_symmetry.space_group_name_H-M   'P 1'
#
loop_
_entity.id
_entity.type
_entity.pdbx_description
1 polymer ?
#
loop_
_entity_poly.entity_id
_entity_poly.type
_entity_poly.pdbx_seq_one_letter_code
_entity_poly.pdbx_strand_id
1 'polypeptide(L)'
;MTGSQGLATHNNPHIQKVAVLQRKPHQEDALLLIKKVAHKVSYLMKENHFKVVSLVEFYPRDQRLLGMNVNHGFKIMLRLRCPTDEFQFLPIESIMGTMLHELTHNLFGPHDKTFYDKLDDLIGRQWVIEQRGLYDTFLGNGKRLGGRSNVRSNRYPVTGISTDTERVRRRGKGIKLGSLSSPGLSPMNRGKSPREMAALAAERRYKDDRWCGESKNNKDQIISDNNDDLLEVVVLEDEQEPPRDTTGVIDLT
;
A
#
# COMPACT_ATOMS: atom_id res chain seq x y z
N MET A 1 -10.78 12.41 31.85
CA MET A 1 -10.95 11.14 31.12
C MET A 1 -10.45 11.34 29.70
N THR A 2 -9.15 11.18 29.50
CA THR A 2 -8.49 11.28 28.19
C THR A 2 -8.68 9.95 27.47
N GLY A 3 -9.54 9.94 26.46
CA GLY A 3 -9.81 8.74 25.66
C GLY A 3 -8.53 8.29 24.97
N SER A 4 -8.09 7.07 25.25
CA SER A 4 -7.04 6.41 24.47
C SER A 4 -7.54 6.27 23.03
N GLN A 5 -6.99 7.06 22.13
CA GLN A 5 -7.11 6.81 20.70
C GLN A 5 -6.49 5.43 20.48
N GLY A 6 -7.32 4.42 20.20
CA GLY A 6 -6.84 3.06 19.99
C GLY A 6 -5.76 3.05 18.91
N LEU A 7 -4.60 2.47 19.22
CA LEU A 7 -3.55 2.25 18.24
C LEU A 7 -4.15 1.50 17.05
N ALA A 8 -4.29 2.18 15.91
CA ALA A 8 -4.79 1.58 14.70
C ALA A 8 -3.86 0.41 14.31
N THR A 9 -4.39 -0.81 14.36
CA THR A 9 -3.80 -1.95 13.67
C THR A 9 -3.82 -1.65 12.17
N HIS A 10 -2.73 -1.93 11.45
CA HIS A 10 -2.76 -1.78 9.99
C HIS A 10 -3.47 -3.00 9.43
N ASN A 11 -4.77 -2.89 9.29
CA ASN A 11 -5.60 -4.02 8.88
C ASN A 11 -5.54 -4.19 7.35
N ASN A 12 -4.35 -4.25 6.76
CA ASN A 12 -4.23 -4.56 5.34
C ASN A 12 -3.94 -6.06 5.18
N PRO A 13 -4.91 -6.88 4.71
CA PRO A 13 -4.71 -8.33 4.57
C PRO A 13 -3.66 -8.70 3.51
N HIS A 14 -3.20 -7.73 2.72
CA HIS A 14 -2.22 -7.93 1.68
C HIS A 14 -0.78 -7.61 2.11
N ILE A 15 -0.59 -7.13 3.34
CA ILE A 15 0.72 -6.86 3.94
C ILE A 15 0.85 -7.72 5.20
N GLN A 16 1.80 -8.66 5.22
CA GLN A 16 1.91 -9.58 6.36
C GLN A 16 2.55 -8.96 7.59
N LYS A 17 3.59 -8.13 7.40
CA LYS A 17 4.38 -7.56 8.50
C LYS A 17 4.72 -6.11 8.21
N VAL A 18 4.71 -5.30 9.27
CA VAL A 18 5.17 -3.92 9.24
C VAL A 18 6.19 -3.69 10.34
N ALA A 19 7.30 -3.01 10.01
CA ALA A 19 8.37 -2.74 10.96
C ALA A 19 8.91 -1.31 10.81
N VAL A 20 9.44 -0.75 11.90
CA VAL A 20 10.08 0.58 11.92
C VAL A 20 11.42 0.54 12.65
N LEU A 21 12.24 1.58 12.45
CA LEU A 21 13.56 1.69 13.07
C LEU A 21 13.43 2.10 14.55
N GLN A 22 13.80 1.22 15.47
CA GLN A 22 13.61 1.44 16.92
C GLN A 22 14.61 2.43 17.53
N ARG A 23 15.80 2.58 16.92
CA ARG A 23 16.83 3.48 17.43
C ARG A 23 16.58 4.95 17.07
N LYS A 24 15.52 5.24 16.31
CA LYS A 24 15.21 6.58 15.79
C LYS A 24 14.20 7.30 16.68
N PRO A 25 14.27 8.64 16.78
CA PRO A 25 13.34 9.40 17.60
C PRO A 25 11.89 9.23 17.13
N HIS A 26 10.90 9.38 18.00
CA HIS A 26 9.47 9.30 17.64
C HIS A 26 9.08 8.01 16.89
N GLN A 27 9.58 6.86 17.35
CA GLN A 27 9.30 5.57 16.73
C GLN A 27 7.81 5.21 16.71
N GLU A 28 7.02 5.62 17.72
CA GLU A 28 5.58 5.34 17.73
C GLU A 28 4.85 6.09 16.60
N ASP A 29 5.25 7.32 16.32
CA ASP A 29 4.70 8.13 15.22
C ASP A 29 5.09 7.55 13.86
N ALA A 30 6.33 7.07 13.71
CA ALA A 30 6.78 6.36 12.52
C ALA A 30 5.93 5.11 12.27
N LEU A 31 5.66 4.33 13.34
CA LEU A 31 4.81 3.14 13.28
C LEU A 31 3.38 3.50 12.86
N LEU A 32 2.80 4.56 13.44
CA LEU A 32 1.46 5.02 13.07
C LEU A 32 1.41 5.46 11.60
N LEU A 33 2.44 6.16 11.12
CA LEU A 33 2.54 6.65 9.76
C LEU A 33 2.62 5.52 8.74
N ILE A 34 3.51 4.54 8.94
CA ILE A 34 3.63 3.39 8.03
C ILE A 34 2.37 2.52 8.06
N LYS A 35 1.73 2.37 9.22
CA LYS A 35 0.44 1.67 9.36
C LYS A 35 -0.67 2.40 8.60
N LYS A 36 -0.68 3.73 8.64
CA LYS A 36 -1.62 4.57 7.88
C LYS A 36 -1.43 4.44 6.37
N VAL A 37 -0.18 4.39 5.90
CA VAL A 37 0.16 4.12 4.49
C VAL A 37 -0.34 2.74 4.08
N ALA A 38 -0.03 1.70 4.86
CA ALA A 38 -0.50 0.33 4.64
C ALA A 38 -2.03 0.25 4.54
N HIS A 39 -2.75 0.93 5.42
CA HIS A 39 -4.21 0.99 5.41
C HIS A 39 -4.75 1.68 4.14
N LYS A 40 -4.18 2.83 3.75
CA LYS A 40 -4.61 3.60 2.58
C LYS A 40 -4.51 2.84 1.26
N VAL A 41 -3.48 1.99 1.10
CA VAL A 41 -3.27 1.22 -0.13
C VAL A 41 -4.03 -0.12 -0.16
N SER A 42 -4.75 -0.49 0.90
CA SER A 42 -5.42 -1.80 1.03
C SER A 42 -6.32 -2.15 -0.16
N TYR A 43 -7.25 -1.26 -0.50
CA TYR A 43 -8.19 -1.49 -1.60
C TYR A 43 -7.48 -1.53 -2.96
N LEU A 44 -6.46 -0.70 -3.16
CA LEU A 44 -5.67 -0.71 -4.39
C LEU A 44 -4.92 -2.04 -4.56
N MET A 45 -4.33 -2.55 -3.47
CA MET A 45 -3.65 -3.84 -3.47
C MET A 45 -4.62 -4.99 -3.76
N LYS A 46 -5.86 -4.93 -3.24
CA LYS A 46 -6.91 -5.89 -3.56
C LYS A 46 -7.24 -5.94 -5.05
N GLU A 47 -7.48 -4.79 -5.67
CA GLU A 47 -7.85 -4.71 -7.09
C GLU A 47 -6.73 -5.18 -8.02
N ASN A 48 -5.48 -4.95 -7.63
CA ASN A 48 -4.31 -5.31 -8.43
C ASN A 48 -3.68 -6.65 -8.02
N HIS A 49 -4.27 -7.35 -7.03
CA HIS A 49 -3.75 -8.59 -6.46
C HIS A 49 -2.30 -8.49 -5.96
N PHE A 50 -1.89 -7.31 -5.48
CA PHE A 50 -0.58 -7.12 -4.91
C PHE A 50 -0.49 -7.76 -3.53
N LYS A 51 0.65 -8.37 -3.23
CA LYS A 51 0.98 -8.92 -1.92
C LYS A 51 2.37 -8.45 -1.52
N VAL A 52 2.52 -8.09 -0.26
CA VAL A 52 3.80 -7.69 0.31
C VAL A 52 4.05 -8.48 1.60
N VAL A 53 5.22 -9.11 1.72
CA VAL A 53 5.53 -9.88 2.95
C VAL A 53 5.97 -8.93 4.06
N SER A 54 6.82 -7.94 3.76
CA SER A 54 7.28 -6.99 4.77
C SER A 54 7.34 -5.57 4.23
N LEU A 55 6.63 -4.65 4.90
CA LEU A 55 6.71 -3.21 4.64
C LEU A 55 7.45 -2.56 5.80
N VAL A 56 8.64 -2.03 5.56
CA VAL A 56 9.53 -1.59 6.64
C VAL A 56 10.04 -0.17 6.41
N GLU A 57 10.31 0.54 7.51
CA GLU A 57 11.09 1.78 7.46
C GLU A 57 12.57 1.47 7.20
N PHE A 58 13.22 2.32 6.42
CA PHE A 58 14.68 2.40 6.35
C PHE A 58 15.15 3.86 6.31
N TYR A 59 16.43 4.07 6.61
CA TYR A 59 17.02 5.41 6.61
C TYR A 59 18.44 5.38 6.03
N PRO A 60 18.57 5.17 4.71
CA PRO A 60 19.87 4.96 4.09
C PRO A 60 20.68 6.27 4.03
N ARG A 61 22.02 6.12 4.00
CA ARG A 61 22.97 7.25 3.90
C ARG A 61 22.81 8.05 2.61
N ASP A 62 22.46 7.40 1.49
CA ASP A 62 22.15 8.12 0.25
C ASP A 62 20.81 8.84 0.38
N GLN A 63 20.87 10.17 0.48
CA GLN A 63 19.71 11.05 0.69
C GLN A 63 18.67 10.96 -0.44
N ARG A 64 19.06 10.52 -1.64
CA ARG A 64 18.16 10.42 -2.80
C ARG A 64 17.27 9.19 -2.73
N LEU A 65 17.68 8.18 -1.96
CA LEU A 65 17.00 6.91 -1.86
C LEU A 65 15.83 7.02 -0.89
N LEU A 66 14.60 7.05 -1.40
CA LEU A 66 13.39 7.08 -0.56
C LEU A 66 12.59 5.78 -0.56
N GLY A 67 12.81 4.88 -1.52
CA GLY A 67 12.10 3.61 -1.65
C GLY A 67 12.97 2.49 -2.21
N MET A 68 12.65 1.26 -1.83
CA MET A 68 13.24 0.07 -2.46
C MET A 68 12.31 -1.14 -2.36
N ASN A 69 12.09 -1.79 -3.50
CA ASN A 69 11.46 -3.10 -3.60
C ASN A 69 12.51 -4.22 -3.77
N VAL A 70 12.48 -5.18 -2.86
CA VAL A 70 13.29 -6.39 -2.88
C VAL A 70 12.40 -7.56 -3.29
N ASN A 71 12.82 -8.27 -4.34
CA ASN A 71 12.19 -9.49 -4.87
C ASN A 71 10.68 -9.34 -5.14
N HIS A 72 10.29 -8.29 -5.86
CA HIS A 72 8.92 -8.10 -6.37
C HIS A 72 7.83 -8.23 -5.28
N GLY A 73 8.03 -7.54 -4.15
CA GLY A 73 7.06 -7.49 -3.05
C GLY A 73 7.42 -8.37 -1.87
N PHE A 74 8.59 -9.04 -1.85
CA PHE A 74 9.03 -9.70 -0.62
C PHE A 74 9.28 -8.67 0.50
N LYS A 75 10.07 -7.63 0.21
CA LYS A 75 10.30 -6.55 1.17
C LYS A 75 10.23 -5.21 0.46
N ILE A 76 9.36 -4.33 0.92
CA ILE A 76 9.32 -2.92 0.50
C ILE A 76 9.84 -2.08 1.65
N MET A 77 10.85 -1.27 1.36
CA MET A 77 11.48 -0.36 2.31
C MET A 77 11.12 1.08 1.93
N LEU A 78 10.60 1.85 2.89
CA LEU A 78 10.20 3.24 2.69
C LEU A 78 10.95 4.15 3.65
N ARG A 79 11.44 5.27 3.13
CA ARG A 79 12.00 6.33 3.96
C ARG A 79 10.84 7.16 4.49
N LEU A 80 10.69 7.19 5.82
CA LEU A 80 9.65 7.98 6.46
C LEU A 80 10.15 9.36 6.91
N ARG A 81 11.47 9.52 7.08
CA ARG A 81 12.11 10.69 7.70
C ARG A 81 12.85 11.54 6.68
N CYS A 82 12.97 12.84 6.94
CA CYS A 82 13.75 13.76 6.11
C CYS A 82 15.23 13.35 6.10
N PRO A 83 15.93 13.35 4.95
CA PRO A 83 17.34 12.98 4.86
C PRO A 83 18.31 13.86 5.66
N THR A 84 17.91 15.11 5.90
CA THR A 84 18.70 16.11 6.61
C THR A 84 18.37 16.19 8.09
N ASP A 85 17.22 15.65 8.51
CA ASP A 85 16.72 15.72 9.88
C ASP A 85 15.87 14.48 10.19
N GLU A 86 16.37 13.62 11.08
CA GLU A 86 15.70 12.38 11.46
C GLU A 86 14.49 12.59 12.38
N PHE A 87 14.33 13.77 12.98
CA PHE A 87 13.17 14.13 13.80
C PHE A 87 11.95 14.51 12.94
N GLN A 88 12.19 14.96 11.71
CA GLN A 88 11.13 15.39 10.81
C GLN A 88 10.68 14.24 9.88
N PHE A 89 9.37 13.99 9.84
CA PHE A 89 8.78 13.06 8.88
C PHE A 89 8.54 13.72 7.52
N LEU A 90 8.65 12.93 6.46
CA LEU A 90 8.25 13.31 5.12
C LEU A 90 6.73 13.46 5.05
N PRO A 91 6.21 14.34 4.18
CA PRO A 91 4.78 14.44 3.92
C PRO A 91 4.20 13.09 3.49
N ILE A 92 3.03 12.74 4.01
CA ILE A 92 2.39 11.46 3.73
C ILE A 92 2.12 11.27 2.23
N GLU A 93 1.86 12.35 1.50
CA GLU A 93 1.65 12.34 0.05
C GLU A 93 2.92 11.90 -0.69
N SER A 94 4.10 12.31 -0.22
CA SER A 94 5.39 11.90 -0.77
C SER A 94 5.67 10.43 -0.48
N ILE A 95 5.38 9.97 0.74
CA ILE A 95 5.52 8.57 1.12
C ILE A 95 4.55 7.69 0.33
N MET A 96 3.31 8.14 0.12
CA MET A 96 2.32 7.44 -0.71
C MET A 96 2.79 7.33 -2.16
N GLY A 97 3.32 8.40 -2.75
CA GLY A 97 3.90 8.36 -4.11
C GLY A 97 5.01 7.31 -4.22
N THR A 98 5.87 7.24 -3.20
CA THR A 98 6.94 6.23 -3.11
C THR A 98 6.36 4.82 -2.98
N MET A 99 5.37 4.62 -2.11
CA MET A 99 4.72 3.32 -1.93
C MET A 99 4.08 2.81 -3.24
N LEU A 100 3.42 3.67 -4.01
CA LEU A 100 2.83 3.29 -5.30
C LEU A 100 3.90 2.95 -6.35
N HIS A 101 5.00 3.70 -6.35
CA HIS A 101 6.17 3.40 -7.17
C HIS A 101 6.74 2.02 -6.83
N GLU A 102 7.00 1.74 -5.55
CA GLU A 102 7.51 0.43 -5.12
C GLU A 102 6.51 -0.71 -5.38
N LEU A 103 5.20 -0.47 -5.25
CA LEU A 103 4.20 -1.47 -5.65
C LEU A 103 4.22 -1.78 -7.14
N THR A 104 4.55 -0.80 -7.99
CA THR A 104 4.71 -1.01 -9.43
C THR A 104 5.86 -1.98 -9.72
N HIS A 105 6.92 -1.93 -8.90
CA HIS A 105 8.04 -2.88 -8.97
C HIS A 105 7.66 -4.34 -8.65
N ASN A 106 6.46 -4.62 -8.12
CA ASN A 106 5.96 -5.99 -8.05
C ASN A 106 5.72 -6.62 -9.43
N LEU A 107 5.48 -5.80 -10.45
CA LEU A 107 5.19 -6.24 -11.82
C LEU A 107 6.35 -5.94 -12.78
N PHE A 108 6.92 -4.74 -12.68
CA PHE A 108 7.89 -4.22 -13.64
C PHE A 108 9.15 -3.76 -12.91
N GLY A 109 10.29 -4.39 -13.22
CA GLY A 109 11.57 -3.91 -12.70
C GLY A 109 11.94 -2.55 -13.29
N PRO A 110 12.40 -2.51 -14.56
CA PRO A 110 12.96 -1.29 -15.13
C PRO A 110 11.95 -0.13 -15.23
N HIS A 111 12.44 1.09 -15.06
CA HIS A 111 11.69 2.34 -15.30
C HIS A 111 11.47 2.62 -16.80
N ASP A 112 10.83 1.69 -17.48
CA ASP A 112 10.44 1.80 -18.87
C ASP A 112 9.06 2.45 -19.02
N LYS A 113 8.58 2.59 -20.27
CA LYS A 113 7.26 3.18 -20.52
C LYS A 113 6.13 2.41 -19.82
N THR A 114 6.21 1.08 -19.77
CA THR A 114 5.15 0.24 -19.17
C THR A 114 5.09 0.41 -17.66
N PHE A 115 6.23 0.61 -17.01
CA PHE A 115 6.31 0.99 -15.61
C PHE A 115 5.55 2.30 -15.34
N TYR A 116 5.84 3.37 -16.10
CA TYR A 116 5.19 4.67 -15.88
C TYR A 116 3.71 4.66 -16.24
N ASP A 117 3.32 3.96 -17.30
CA ASP A 117 1.91 3.79 -17.67
C ASP A 117 1.15 3.12 -16.51
N LYS A 118 1.74 2.08 -15.89
CA LYS A 118 1.14 1.42 -14.73
C LYS A 118 1.14 2.30 -13.47
N LEU A 119 2.21 3.05 -13.24
CA LEU A 119 2.32 3.94 -12.09
C LEU A 119 1.27 5.07 -12.16
N ASP A 120 1.06 5.67 -13.33
CA ASP A 120 0.03 6.69 -13.55
C ASP A 120 -1.38 6.13 -13.27
N ASP A 121 -1.66 4.92 -13.76
CA ASP A 121 -2.91 4.20 -13.47
C ASP A 121 -3.11 4.00 -11.96
N LEU A 122 -2.07 3.57 -11.24
CA LEU A 122 -2.13 3.34 -9.79
C LEU A 122 -2.32 4.66 -9.02
N ILE A 123 -1.64 5.73 -9.40
CA ILE A 123 -1.78 7.07 -8.79
C ILE A 123 -3.21 7.60 -8.99
N GLY A 124 -3.71 7.57 -10.23
CA GLY A 124 -5.06 8.01 -10.55
C GLY A 124 -6.11 7.18 -9.80
N ARG A 125 -5.91 5.86 -9.72
CA ARG A 125 -6.83 4.97 -8.99
C ARG A 125 -6.80 5.22 -7.50
N GLN A 126 -5.61 5.37 -6.89
CA GLN A 126 -5.47 5.65 -5.47
C GLN A 126 -6.16 6.95 -5.08
N TRP A 127 -6.04 8.01 -5.89
CA TRP A 127 -6.73 9.27 -5.62
C TRP A 127 -8.26 9.07 -5.56
N VAL A 128 -8.83 8.32 -6.51
CA VAL A 128 -10.28 8.01 -6.51
C VAL A 128 -10.69 7.18 -5.28
N ILE A 129 -9.87 6.22 -4.88
CA ILE A 129 -10.08 5.40 -3.67
C ILE A 129 -10.15 6.29 -2.44
N GLU A 130 -9.21 7.21 -2.29
CA GLU A 130 -9.17 8.12 -1.13
C GLU A 130 -10.34 9.09 -1.09
N GLN A 131 -10.70 9.71 -2.22
CA GLN A 131 -11.84 10.63 -2.30
C GLN A 131 -13.17 9.94 -1.98
N ARG A 132 -13.29 8.67 -2.33
CA ARG A 132 -14.49 7.86 -2.06
C ARG A 132 -14.45 7.16 -0.70
N GLY A 133 -13.35 7.27 0.04
CA GLY A 133 -13.16 6.57 1.31
C GLY A 133 -13.23 5.05 1.18
N LEU A 134 -12.80 4.50 0.04
CA LEU A 134 -12.80 3.05 -0.19
C LEU A 134 -11.61 2.42 0.53
N TYR A 135 -11.88 1.33 1.25
CA TYR A 135 -10.89 0.49 1.89
C TYR A 135 -11.30 -0.97 1.70
N ASP A 136 -10.36 -1.89 1.84
CA ASP A 136 -10.67 -3.31 1.75
C ASP A 136 -11.50 -3.77 2.97
N THR A 137 -12.83 -3.61 2.93
CA THR A 137 -13.89 -4.17 3.79
C THR A 137 -13.68 -4.20 5.32
N PHE A 138 -14.61 -3.62 6.10
CA PHE A 138 -14.76 -3.75 7.58
C PHE A 138 -13.50 -4.21 8.30
N LEU A 139 -12.48 -3.37 8.26
CA LEU A 139 -11.20 -3.64 8.88
C LEU A 139 -11.26 -3.66 10.41
N GLY A 140 -12.43 -3.44 11.02
CA GLY A 140 -12.64 -3.57 12.45
C GLY A 140 -13.43 -4.83 12.79
N ASN A 141 -13.31 -5.29 14.03
CA ASN A 141 -14.16 -6.34 14.57
C ASN A 141 -15.63 -5.94 14.42
N GLY A 142 -16.34 -6.57 13.49
CA GLY A 142 -17.74 -6.27 13.22
C GLY A 142 -18.58 -6.49 14.47
N LYS A 143 -19.26 -5.45 14.96
CA LYS A 143 -20.21 -5.58 16.07
C LYS A 143 -21.58 -5.92 15.52
N ARG A 144 -22.05 -7.13 15.77
CA ARG A 144 -23.40 -7.58 15.40
C ARG A 144 -24.44 -6.73 16.13
N LEU A 145 -25.22 -5.93 15.38
CA LEU A 145 -26.25 -5.03 15.93
C LEU A 145 -27.64 -5.69 16.05
N GLY A 146 -27.72 -7.01 16.06
CA GLY A 146 -29.00 -7.72 16.21
C GLY A 146 -28.95 -9.21 15.90
N GLY A 147 -30.04 -9.91 16.22
CA GLY A 147 -30.26 -11.33 15.95
C GLY A 147 -30.33 -12.17 17.23
N ARG A 148 -31.43 -12.89 17.44
CA ARG A 148 -31.47 -14.05 18.34
C ARG A 148 -31.13 -15.29 17.52
N SER A 149 -30.31 -16.18 18.07
CA SER A 149 -30.05 -17.50 17.49
C SER A 149 -31.33 -18.33 17.55
N ASN A 150 -32.13 -18.29 16.49
CA ASN A 150 -33.26 -19.20 16.36
C ASN A 150 -32.74 -20.57 15.94
N VAL A 151 -32.63 -21.45 16.91
CA VAL A 151 -32.37 -22.87 16.74
C VAL A 151 -33.67 -23.50 16.19
N ARG A 152 -33.56 -24.04 14.96
CA ARG A 152 -34.41 -25.06 14.29
C ARG A 152 -35.81 -24.63 13.82
N SER A 153 -36.07 -24.72 12.51
CA SER A 153 -36.64 -25.91 11.86
C SER A 153 -37.14 -25.64 10.43
N ASN A 154 -36.48 -26.30 9.46
CA ASN A 154 -37.06 -27.14 8.38
C ASN A 154 -38.02 -26.55 7.29
N ARG A 155 -37.56 -26.66 6.03
CA ARG A 155 -38.28 -26.76 4.72
C ARG A 155 -39.11 -25.53 4.30
N TYR A 156 -38.98 -24.96 3.09
CA TYR A 156 -39.28 -25.48 1.74
C TYR A 156 -38.67 -24.53 0.65
N PRO A 157 -38.89 -24.73 -0.66
CA PRO A 157 -38.07 -25.48 -1.61
C PRO A 157 -37.32 -24.59 -2.62
N VAL A 158 -36.45 -25.23 -3.39
CA VAL A 158 -35.75 -24.68 -4.56
C VAL A 158 -36.74 -24.43 -5.71
N THR A 159 -36.79 -23.18 -6.18
CA THR A 159 -37.18 -22.76 -7.54
C THR A 159 -36.37 -21.49 -7.81
N GLY A 160 -35.26 -21.55 -8.54
CA GLY A 160 -35.25 -21.52 -10.00
C GLY A 160 -35.45 -20.07 -10.48
N ILE A 161 -34.44 -19.46 -11.11
CA ILE A 161 -34.52 -18.48 -12.22
C ILE A 161 -33.08 -17.94 -12.49
N SER A 162 -32.50 -18.52 -13.55
CA SER A 162 -31.78 -17.88 -14.66
C SER A 162 -30.60 -16.94 -14.40
N THR A 163 -29.42 -17.46 -14.71
CA THR A 163 -28.28 -16.68 -15.24
C THR A 163 -28.70 -16.01 -16.55
N ASP A 164 -28.77 -14.68 -16.55
CA ASP A 164 -28.84 -13.91 -17.79
C ASP A 164 -27.54 -13.13 -17.98
N THR A 165 -26.63 -13.74 -18.75
CA THR A 165 -25.39 -13.13 -19.20
C THR A 165 -25.63 -12.38 -20.50
N GLU A 166 -26.24 -11.20 -20.43
CA GLU A 166 -26.25 -10.28 -21.58
C GLU A 166 -25.04 -9.35 -21.52
N ARG A 167 -23.97 -9.78 -22.20
CA ARG A 167 -22.87 -8.92 -22.63
C ARG A 167 -23.36 -7.99 -23.74
N VAL A 168 -23.95 -6.86 -23.37
CA VAL A 168 -24.19 -5.76 -24.32
C VAL A 168 -22.85 -5.07 -24.63
N ARG A 169 -22.25 -5.45 -25.76
CA ARG A 169 -21.13 -4.73 -26.39
C ARG A 169 -21.60 -3.36 -26.86
N ARG A 170 -21.45 -2.32 -26.03
CA ARG A 170 -21.51 -0.94 -26.52
C ARG A 170 -20.21 -0.62 -27.26
N ARG A 171 -20.30 -0.52 -28.59
CA ARG A 171 -19.27 0.10 -29.45
C ARG A 171 -19.15 1.58 -29.06
N GLY A 172 -18.24 1.87 -28.13
CA GLY A 172 -17.78 3.23 -27.88
C GLY A 172 -16.96 3.73 -29.06
N LYS A 173 -17.39 4.84 -29.64
CA LYS A 173 -16.61 5.62 -30.62
C LYS A 173 -15.33 6.06 -29.90
N GLY A 174 -14.16 5.71 -30.44
CA GLY A 174 -12.88 6.02 -29.82
C GLY A 174 -12.74 7.51 -29.51
N ILE A 175 -12.48 7.83 -28.24
CA ILE A 175 -12.08 9.17 -27.80
C ILE A 175 -10.55 9.17 -27.79
N LYS A 176 -9.92 10.13 -28.48
CA LYS A 176 -8.49 10.40 -28.28
C LYS A 176 -8.29 10.88 -26.84
N LEU A 177 -7.68 10.05 -26.00
CA LEU A 177 -7.14 10.48 -24.71
C LEU A 177 -6.07 11.55 -24.97
N GLY A 178 -6.19 12.69 -24.29
CA GLY A 178 -5.20 13.79 -24.35
C GLY A 178 -5.69 15.15 -24.87
N SER A 179 -6.98 15.31 -25.21
CA SER A 179 -7.54 16.64 -25.52
C SER A 179 -8.77 16.95 -24.67
N LEU A 180 -8.53 17.22 -23.39
CA LEU A 180 -9.43 18.05 -22.60
C LEU A 180 -8.91 19.48 -22.68
N SER A 181 -9.26 20.16 -23.76
CA SER A 181 -9.13 21.61 -23.84
C SER A 181 -10.20 22.22 -22.93
N SER A 182 -9.92 22.29 -21.63
CA SER A 182 -10.67 23.18 -20.74
C SER A 182 -10.45 24.61 -21.22
N PRO A 183 -11.50 25.38 -21.55
CA PRO A 183 -11.34 26.78 -21.88
C PRO A 183 -10.94 27.52 -20.59
N GLY A 184 -9.66 27.91 -20.49
CA GLY A 184 -9.17 28.74 -19.39
C GLY A 184 -7.88 28.29 -18.69
N LEU A 185 -7.32 27.11 -18.99
CA LEU A 185 -5.99 26.73 -18.52
C LEU A 185 -5.00 26.65 -19.67
N SER A 186 -4.00 27.53 -19.65
CA SER A 186 -2.88 27.50 -20.59
C SER A 186 -2.10 26.18 -20.45
N PRO A 187 -1.87 25.43 -21.55
CA PRO A 187 -1.02 24.24 -21.50
C PRO A 187 0.43 24.67 -21.22
N MET A 188 0.95 24.29 -20.05
CA MET A 188 2.28 24.63 -19.53
C MET A 188 3.48 24.14 -20.40
N ASN A 189 3.23 23.47 -21.54
CA ASN A 189 4.27 22.81 -22.35
C ASN A 189 4.35 23.28 -23.82
N ARG A 190 3.83 24.47 -24.16
CA ARG A 190 3.79 24.97 -25.54
C ARG A 190 5.15 25.32 -26.19
N GLY A 191 6.28 25.15 -25.50
CA GLY A 191 7.59 25.55 -26.02
C GLY A 191 8.54 24.42 -26.45
N LYS A 192 8.27 23.17 -26.09
CA LYS A 192 9.26 22.10 -26.20
C LYS A 192 9.02 21.22 -27.43
N SER A 193 10.06 21.03 -28.24
CA SER A 193 9.97 20.10 -29.37
C SER A 193 9.71 18.66 -28.89
N PRO A 194 9.09 17.77 -29.69
CA PRO A 194 8.93 16.36 -29.31
C PRO A 194 10.26 15.69 -28.90
N ARG A 195 11.36 16.08 -29.55
CA ARG A 195 12.72 15.64 -29.22
C ARG A 195 13.15 16.09 -27.83
N GLU A 196 12.89 17.35 -27.49
CA GLU A 196 13.21 17.91 -26.17
C GLU A 196 12.35 17.26 -25.07
N MET A 197 11.05 17.02 -25.33
CA MET A 197 10.19 16.31 -24.38
C MET A 197 10.67 14.87 -24.13
N ALA A 198 11.11 14.17 -25.19
CA ALA A 198 11.67 12.83 -25.05
C ALA A 198 12.99 12.83 -24.25
N ALA A 199 13.86 13.81 -24.49
CA ALA A 199 15.10 13.97 -23.73
C ALA A 199 14.82 14.23 -22.24
N LEU A 200 13.91 15.15 -21.94
CA LEU A 200 13.52 15.46 -20.56
C LEU A 200 12.87 14.25 -19.88
N ALA A 201 12.02 13.50 -20.59
CA ALA A 201 11.46 12.26 -20.07
C ALA A 201 12.56 11.23 -19.76
N ALA A 202 13.56 11.06 -20.63
CA ALA A 202 14.69 10.17 -20.39
C ALA A 202 15.53 10.60 -19.16
N GLU A 203 15.77 11.90 -18.98
CA GLU A 203 16.46 12.42 -17.79
C GLU A 203 15.68 12.16 -16.49
N ARG A 204 14.35 12.25 -16.52
CA ARG A 204 13.50 11.89 -15.37
C ARG A 204 13.65 10.41 -15.03
N ARG A 205 13.56 9.52 -16.02
CA ARG A 205 13.76 8.07 -15.83
C ARG A 205 15.12 7.77 -15.21
N TYR A 206 16.17 8.42 -15.72
CA TYR A 206 17.51 8.27 -15.17
C TYR A 206 17.64 8.76 -13.72
N LYS A 207 16.90 9.82 -13.35
CA LYS A 207 16.88 10.29 -11.96
C LYS A 207 16.09 9.33 -11.06
N ASP A 208 14.98 8.80 -11.54
CA ASP A 208 14.16 7.82 -10.82
C ASP A 208 14.95 6.51 -10.60
N ASP A 209 15.74 6.04 -11.59
CA ASP A 209 16.69 4.92 -11.43
C ASP A 209 17.70 5.11 -10.29
N ARG A 210 18.01 6.36 -9.92
CA ARG A 210 18.93 6.68 -8.82
C ARG A 210 18.21 6.87 -7.49
N TRP A 211 16.96 7.29 -7.55
CA TRP A 211 16.10 7.54 -6.40
C TRP A 211 15.52 6.23 -5.82
N CYS A 212 15.30 5.24 -6.68
CA CYS A 212 14.93 3.89 -6.30
C CYS A 212 16.19 3.04 -6.44
N GLY A 213 16.63 2.36 -5.38
CA GLY A 213 17.94 1.70 -5.34
C GLY A 213 18.02 0.41 -6.17
N GLU A 214 17.47 0.38 -7.38
CA GLU A 214 17.20 -0.86 -8.11
C GLU A 214 18.45 -1.57 -8.67
N SER A 215 19.58 -0.87 -8.78
CA SER A 215 20.84 -1.45 -9.25
C SER A 215 21.35 -2.56 -8.32
N LYS A 216 21.55 -3.78 -8.84
CA LYS A 216 21.91 -5.00 -8.06
C LYS A 216 23.05 -4.79 -7.06
N ASN A 217 24.17 -4.19 -7.47
CA ASN A 217 25.31 -3.94 -6.58
C ASN A 217 24.98 -3.01 -5.40
N ASN A 218 24.02 -2.11 -5.60
CA ASN A 218 23.60 -1.15 -4.60
C ASN A 218 22.59 -1.81 -3.63
N LYS A 219 21.69 -2.68 -4.13
CA LYS A 219 20.71 -3.39 -3.28
C LYS A 219 21.39 -4.18 -2.17
N ASP A 220 22.40 -4.98 -2.49
CA ASP A 220 23.04 -5.86 -1.50
C ASP A 220 23.75 -5.07 -0.40
N GLN A 221 24.43 -3.97 -0.75
CA GLN A 221 25.08 -3.07 0.21
C GLN A 221 24.08 -2.29 1.06
N ILE A 222 23.00 -1.79 0.45
CA ILE A 222 21.95 -1.07 1.19
C ILE A 222 21.25 -2.02 2.15
N ILE A 223 20.98 -3.26 1.73
CA ILE A 223 20.37 -4.27 2.60
C ILE A 223 21.31 -4.61 3.77
N SER A 224 22.62 -4.79 3.55
CA SER A 224 23.56 -5.04 4.64
C SER A 224 23.61 -3.88 5.63
N ASP A 225 23.76 -2.65 5.14
CA ASP A 225 23.95 -1.47 6.00
C ASP A 225 22.70 -1.13 6.84
N ASN A 226 21.51 -1.47 6.36
CA ASN A 226 20.26 -1.22 7.10
C ASN A 226 19.84 -2.38 8.01
N ASN A 227 20.52 -3.54 7.97
CA ASN A 227 20.26 -4.63 8.92
C ASN A 227 20.90 -4.36 10.30
N ASP A 228 21.87 -3.45 10.39
CA ASP A 228 22.59 -3.12 11.64
C ASP A 228 21.76 -2.26 12.62
N ASP A 229 20.69 -1.63 12.13
CA ASP A 229 19.69 -0.95 12.94
C ASP A 229 18.61 -1.95 13.35
N LEU A 230 18.43 -2.13 14.66
CA LEU A 230 17.45 -3.06 15.22
C LEU A 230 16.04 -2.69 14.72
N LEU A 231 15.52 -3.50 13.81
CA LEU A 231 14.13 -3.48 13.36
C LEU A 231 13.31 -4.36 14.29
N GLU A 232 12.34 -3.79 14.99
CA GLU A 232 11.31 -4.59 15.66
C GLU A 232 10.25 -4.95 14.62
N VAL A 233 10.16 -6.25 14.33
CA VAL A 233 9.11 -6.79 13.50
C VAL A 233 7.87 -6.95 14.37
N VAL A 234 6.90 -6.06 14.22
CA VAL A 234 5.57 -6.28 14.81
C VAL A 234 4.91 -7.37 13.96
N VAL A 235 5.13 -8.63 14.34
CA VAL A 235 4.33 -9.75 13.85
C VAL A 235 2.96 -9.60 14.50
N LEU A 236 1.97 -9.23 13.71
CA LEU A 236 0.58 -9.38 14.12
C LEU A 236 0.31 -10.89 14.13
N GLU A 237 0.54 -11.54 15.27
CA GLU A 237 -0.08 -12.82 15.55
C GLU A 237 -1.58 -12.54 15.65
N ASP A 238 -2.37 -13.18 14.79
CA ASP A 238 -3.80 -13.31 15.03
C ASP A 238 -3.94 -13.86 16.45
N GLU A 239 -4.54 -13.07 17.35
CA GLU A 239 -4.84 -13.44 18.72
C GLU A 239 -5.29 -14.89 18.77
N GLN A 240 -4.37 -15.74 19.25
CA GLN A 240 -4.61 -17.16 19.40
C GLN A 240 -5.75 -17.30 20.41
N GLU A 241 -6.83 -17.99 20.01
CA GLU A 241 -7.99 -18.23 20.87
C GLU A 241 -7.53 -18.60 22.29
N PRO A 242 -8.10 -17.99 23.35
CA PRO A 242 -7.71 -18.34 24.71
C PRO A 242 -7.96 -19.84 24.95
N PRO A 243 -7.07 -20.52 25.70
CA PRO A 243 -7.22 -21.94 25.98
C PRO A 243 -8.57 -22.17 26.64
N ARG A 244 -9.34 -23.10 26.07
CA ARG A 244 -10.59 -23.59 26.67
C ARG A 244 -10.21 -24.26 27.98
N ASP A 245 -10.41 -23.55 29.08
CA ASP A 245 -10.24 -24.07 30.43
C ASP A 245 -11.17 -25.28 30.59
N THR A 246 -10.57 -26.47 30.64
CA THR A 246 -11.24 -27.70 31.05
C THR A 246 -11.37 -27.68 32.57
N THR A 247 -12.45 -27.09 33.09
CA THR A 247 -12.83 -27.29 34.49
C THR A 247 -13.48 -28.66 34.65
N GLY A 248 -12.64 -29.69 34.78
CA GLY A 248 -13.01 -30.96 35.37
C GLY A 248 -13.16 -30.79 36.88
N VAL A 249 -14.40 -30.59 37.35
CA VAL A 249 -14.73 -30.71 38.78
C VAL A 249 -14.69 -32.20 39.12
N ILE A 250 -13.69 -32.59 39.93
CA ILE A 250 -13.66 -33.88 40.63
C ILE A 250 -14.39 -33.65 41.95
N ASP A 251 -15.55 -34.29 42.12
CA ASP A 251 -16.25 -34.32 43.39
C ASP A 251 -15.83 -35.60 44.15
N LEU A 252 -15.35 -35.42 45.37
CA LEU A 252 -14.99 -36.48 46.31
C LEU A 252 -16.08 -36.53 47.40
N THR A 253 -17.05 -37.42 47.23
CA THR A 253 -17.76 -38.18 48.28
C THR A 253 -18.67 -39.23 47.65
#